data_AF-A0A9W5LGE7-F1
#
_entry.id   AF-A0A9W5LGE7-F1
#
_cell.length_a   1.000
_cell.length_b   1.000
_cell.length_c   1.000
_cell.angle_alpha   90.00
_cell.angle_beta   90.00
_cell.angle_gamma   90.00
#
_symmetry.space_group_name_H-M   'P 1'
#
loop_
_entity.id
_entity.type
_entity.pdbx_description
1 polymer ?
#
loop_
_entity_poly.entity_id
_entity_poly.type
_entity_poly.pdbx_seq_one_letter_code
_entity_poly.pdbx_strand_id
1 'polypeptide(L)'
;MEYSLLENGIDSLKKAKTNIEEYEKYHKGSSYHFLKDAIIFLNHGIEILLKYILSKQNESLIFTDINLYMEAKEKLKNESKGKKNLFDFNNKRTVFDVDLGNGNKKKQLYTINLNEAIKRIKFLLDIDISEDVETAITLINDYRNHITHHSIILDEPSVNELVEKIKFLYSHILDFFQEHITERNVMNEVDAERYLYTKQEWEQYQRELEDFHYERAMSRISLDADEM
;
A
#
# COMPACT_ATOMS: atom_id res chain seq x y z
N MET A 1 2.86 -8.49 12.48
CA MET A 1 2.98 -7.54 11.35
C MET A 1 1.70 -7.62 10.56
N GLU A 2 1.02 -6.50 10.37
CA GLU A 2 -0.22 -6.40 9.59
C GLU A 2 0.06 -5.40 8.46
N TYR A 3 -0.35 -5.72 7.23
CA TYR A 3 -0.19 -4.86 6.07
C TYR A 3 -1.56 -4.39 5.62
N SER A 4 -1.94 -3.17 6.02
CA SER A 4 -3.23 -2.60 5.66
C SER A 4 -3.24 -2.01 4.24
N LEU A 5 -4.43 -1.82 3.66
CA LEU A 5 -4.58 -1.09 2.39
C LEU A 5 -3.93 0.31 2.49
N LEU A 6 -4.13 1.02 3.60
CA LEU A 6 -3.54 2.34 3.78
C LEU A 6 -2.02 2.32 3.75
N GLU A 7 -1.40 1.44 4.55
CA GLU A 7 0.07 1.34 4.62
C GLU A 7 0.68 0.94 3.27
N ASN A 8 0.06 -0.02 2.58
CA ASN A 8 0.52 -0.47 1.26
C ASN A 8 0.39 0.65 0.21
N GLY A 9 -0.70 1.42 0.27
CA GLY A 9 -0.92 2.56 -0.62
C GLY A 9 0.11 3.67 -0.41
N ILE A 10 0.33 4.06 0.85
CA ILE A 10 1.35 5.07 1.23
C ILE A 10 2.76 4.61 0.86
N ASP A 11 3.10 3.34 1.12
CA ASP A 11 4.39 2.77 0.73
C ASP A 11 4.63 2.83 -0.77
N SER A 12 3.58 2.57 -1.55
CA SER A 12 3.64 2.61 -3.02
C SER A 12 3.82 4.05 -3.52
N LEU A 13 3.09 5.02 -2.98
CA LEU A 13 3.29 6.43 -3.34
C LEU A 13 4.70 6.93 -2.96
N LYS A 14 5.22 6.50 -1.81
CA LYS A 14 6.58 6.81 -1.40
C LYS A 14 7.63 6.24 -2.35
N LYS A 15 7.46 4.98 -2.76
CA LYS A 15 8.33 4.38 -3.80
C LYS A 15 8.22 5.12 -5.12
N ALA A 16 7.02 5.55 -5.52
CA ALA A 16 6.85 6.35 -6.72
C ALA A 16 7.65 7.66 -6.64
N LYS A 17 7.56 8.39 -5.51
CA LYS A 17 8.33 9.61 -5.24
C LYS A 17 9.83 9.38 -5.37
N THR A 18 10.37 8.40 -4.64
CA THR A 18 11.81 8.09 -4.68
C THR A 18 12.29 7.75 -6.09
N ASN A 19 11.50 7.03 -6.88
CA ASN A 19 11.85 6.71 -8.25
C ASN A 19 11.79 7.94 -9.18
N ILE A 20 10.84 8.86 -8.96
CA ILE A 20 10.81 10.14 -9.69
C ILE A 20 12.10 10.92 -9.37
N GLU A 21 12.46 11.07 -8.10
CA GLU A 21 13.65 11.80 -7.66
C GLU A 21 14.95 11.19 -8.18
N GLU A 22 15.13 9.87 -8.09
CA GLU A 22 16.32 9.20 -8.63
C GLU A 22 16.37 9.26 -10.16
N TYR A 23 15.21 9.27 -10.86
CA TYR A 23 15.19 9.48 -12.30
C TYR A 23 15.78 10.84 -12.70
N GLU A 24 15.44 11.90 -11.96
CA GLU A 24 15.93 13.27 -12.22
C GLU A 24 17.40 13.46 -11.85
N LYS A 25 17.86 12.72 -10.84
CA LYS A 25 19.24 12.79 -10.33
C LYS A 25 20.26 12.20 -11.29
N TYR A 26 19.92 11.11 -11.97
CA TYR A 26 20.85 10.41 -12.86
C TYR A 26 20.61 10.73 -14.34
N HIS A 27 21.65 10.49 -15.14
CA HIS A 27 21.56 10.65 -16.59
C HIS A 27 20.49 9.75 -17.23
N LYS A 28 19.65 10.33 -18.10
CA LYS A 28 18.45 9.69 -18.71
C LYS A 28 18.69 8.27 -19.23
N GLY A 29 19.78 8.05 -19.97
CA GLY A 29 20.10 6.75 -20.57
C GLY A 29 20.32 5.61 -19.56
N SER A 30 20.64 5.93 -18.31
CA SER A 30 20.84 4.95 -17.22
C SER A 30 19.67 4.92 -16.24
N SER A 31 18.75 5.88 -16.29
CA SER A 31 17.72 6.08 -15.27
C SER A 31 16.31 5.64 -15.68
N TYR A 32 16.08 5.20 -16.93
CA TYR A 32 14.75 4.81 -17.42
C TYR A 32 14.05 3.71 -16.60
N HIS A 33 14.80 2.86 -15.90
CA HIS A 33 14.21 1.87 -14.99
C HIS A 33 13.48 2.53 -13.81
N PHE A 34 14.01 3.64 -13.27
CA PHE A 34 13.32 4.43 -12.25
C PHE A 34 12.01 5.02 -12.78
N LEU A 35 11.99 5.52 -14.03
CA LEU A 35 10.76 6.03 -14.63
C LEU A 35 9.69 4.93 -14.76
N LYS A 36 10.09 3.74 -15.19
CA LYS A 36 9.23 2.56 -15.23
C LYS A 36 8.67 2.23 -13.85
N ASP A 37 9.53 2.18 -12.84
CA ASP A 37 9.13 1.80 -11.48
C ASP A 37 8.22 2.87 -10.87
N ALA A 38 8.46 4.16 -11.13
CA ALA A 38 7.58 5.25 -10.74
C ALA A 38 6.16 5.05 -11.29
N ILE A 39 6.01 4.71 -12.58
CA ILE A 39 4.70 4.46 -13.22
C ILE A 39 3.97 3.28 -12.56
N ILE A 40 4.68 2.20 -12.27
CA ILE A 40 4.10 0.99 -11.65
C ILE A 40 3.65 1.30 -10.22
N PHE A 41 4.51 1.89 -9.40
CA PHE A 41 4.20 2.19 -8.01
C PHE A 41 3.15 3.28 -7.86
N LEU A 42 3.14 4.29 -8.75
CA LEU A 42 2.12 5.33 -8.73
C LEU A 42 0.74 4.74 -9.01
N ASN A 43 0.57 3.98 -10.09
CA ASN A 43 -0.70 3.31 -10.38
C ASN A 43 -1.17 2.41 -9.23
N HIS A 44 -0.25 1.62 -8.69
CA HIS A 44 -0.56 0.72 -7.59
C HIS A 44 -0.99 1.50 -6.33
N GLY A 45 -0.26 2.55 -5.96
CA GLY A 45 -0.59 3.40 -4.82
C GLY A 45 -1.96 4.06 -4.95
N ILE A 46 -2.26 4.62 -6.13
CA ILE A 46 -3.57 5.22 -6.41
C ILE A 46 -4.68 4.18 -6.29
N GLU A 47 -4.55 3.02 -6.92
CA GLU A 47 -5.58 1.97 -6.86
C GLU A 47 -5.85 1.53 -5.42
N ILE A 48 -4.79 1.30 -4.64
CA ILE A 48 -4.90 0.81 -3.27
C ILE A 48 -5.52 1.85 -2.34
N LEU A 49 -5.16 3.13 -2.47
CA LEU A 49 -5.73 4.20 -1.65
C LEU A 49 -7.19 4.53 -2.03
N LEU A 50 -7.55 4.45 -3.32
CA LEU A 50 -8.97 4.54 -3.71
C LEU A 50 -9.78 3.36 -3.15
N LYS A 51 -9.22 2.15 -3.19
CA LYS A 51 -9.82 0.97 -2.52
C LYS A 51 -9.94 1.19 -1.01
N TYR A 52 -8.95 1.82 -0.38
CA TYR A 52 -9.03 2.15 1.04
C TYR A 52 -10.23 3.05 1.34
N ILE A 53 -10.39 4.16 0.61
CA ILE A 53 -11.52 5.10 0.75
C ILE A 53 -12.86 4.36 0.58
N LEU A 54 -12.98 3.52 -0.46
CA LEU A 54 -14.18 2.70 -0.67
C LEU A 54 -14.44 1.73 0.49
N SER A 55 -13.39 1.03 0.95
CA SER A 55 -13.49 0.03 2.02
C SER A 55 -13.89 0.62 3.37
N LYS A 56 -13.54 1.90 3.61
CA LYS A 56 -13.93 2.64 4.81
C LYS A 56 -15.42 2.91 4.87
N GLN A 57 -16.03 3.15 3.72
CA GLN A 57 -17.49 3.33 3.62
C GLN A 57 -18.19 1.98 3.69
N ASN A 58 -17.77 1.03 2.85
CA ASN A 58 -18.22 -0.34 2.91
C ASN A 58 -17.22 -1.28 2.22
N GLU A 59 -16.73 -2.27 2.97
CA GLU A 59 -15.81 -3.29 2.48
C GLU A 59 -16.30 -4.02 1.21
N SER A 60 -17.61 -4.17 0.99
CA SER A 60 -18.11 -4.82 -0.24
C SER A 60 -17.78 -4.05 -1.51
N LEU A 61 -17.53 -2.74 -1.41
CA LEU A 61 -17.31 -1.86 -2.56
C LEU A 61 -15.98 -2.09 -3.27
N ILE A 62 -15.04 -2.82 -2.65
CA ILE A 62 -13.77 -3.14 -3.31
C ILE A 62 -13.82 -4.45 -4.10
N PHE A 63 -14.93 -5.18 -4.07
CA PHE A 63 -15.09 -6.47 -4.75
C PHE A 63 -15.83 -6.33 -6.08
N THR A 64 -15.44 -7.15 -7.06
CA THR A 64 -16.11 -7.17 -8.38
C THR A 64 -17.53 -7.73 -8.30
N ASP A 65 -17.72 -8.81 -7.55
CA ASP A 65 -19.02 -9.46 -7.31
C ASP A 65 -19.40 -9.36 -5.83
N ILE A 66 -20.37 -8.49 -5.53
CA ILE A 66 -20.89 -8.26 -4.17
C ILE A 66 -21.58 -9.51 -3.64
N ASN A 67 -22.30 -10.25 -4.46
CA ASN A 67 -23.01 -11.46 -4.01
C ASN A 67 -22.01 -12.53 -3.60
N LEU A 68 -20.95 -12.69 -4.38
CA LEU A 68 -19.87 -13.62 -4.07
C LEU A 68 -19.11 -13.23 -2.79
N TYR A 69 -18.89 -11.93 -2.57
CA TYR A 69 -18.36 -11.41 -1.31
C TYR A 69 -19.30 -11.70 -0.12
N MET A 70 -20.60 -11.55 -0.28
CA MET A 70 -21.57 -11.83 0.79
C MET A 70 -21.61 -13.32 1.14
N GLU A 71 -21.54 -14.21 0.14
CA GLU A 71 -21.39 -15.67 0.35
C GLU A 71 -20.10 -15.97 1.14
N ALA A 72 -18.99 -15.32 0.78
CA ALA A 72 -17.71 -15.45 1.47
C ALA A 72 -17.79 -15.01 2.94
N LYS A 73 -18.41 -13.86 3.19
CA LYS A 73 -18.57 -13.30 4.53
C LYS A 73 -19.47 -14.15 5.41
N GLU A 74 -20.55 -14.72 4.85
CA GLU A 74 -21.43 -15.65 5.56
C GLU A 74 -20.70 -16.95 5.93
N LYS A 75 -20.00 -17.56 4.98
CA LYS A 75 -19.19 -18.77 5.23
C LYS A 75 -18.14 -18.54 6.30
N LEU A 76 -17.40 -17.44 6.21
CA LEU A 76 -16.38 -17.08 7.20
C LEU A 76 -16.98 -16.94 8.61
N LYS A 77 -18.17 -16.33 8.73
CA LYS A 77 -18.91 -16.20 10.00
C LYS A 77 -19.41 -17.53 10.55
N ASN A 78 -19.77 -18.47 9.68
CA ASN A 78 -20.26 -19.80 10.08
C ASN A 78 -19.11 -20.74 10.49
N GLU A 79 -17.98 -20.70 9.77
CA GLU A 79 -16.78 -21.49 10.11
C GLU A 79 -16.13 -21.03 11.42
N SER A 80 -16.08 -19.72 11.67
CA SER A 80 -15.53 -19.13 12.90
C SER A 80 -16.33 -19.48 14.17
N LYS A 81 -17.60 -19.88 14.04
CA LYS A 81 -18.41 -20.39 15.15
C LYS A 81 -18.12 -21.86 15.51
N GLY A 82 -17.53 -22.63 14.59
CA GLY A 82 -17.41 -24.09 14.69
C GLY A 82 -16.04 -24.64 15.13
N LYS A 83 -14.96 -23.85 15.06
CA LYS A 83 -13.61 -24.31 15.42
C LYS A 83 -12.80 -23.20 16.11
N LYS A 84 -12.81 -23.18 17.44
CA LYS A 84 -11.69 -22.62 18.23
C LYS A 84 -10.62 -23.70 18.35
N ASN A 85 -9.86 -23.92 17.28
CA ASN A 85 -8.61 -24.68 17.42
C ASN A 85 -7.63 -23.79 18.20
N LEU A 86 -7.30 -24.22 19.41
CA LEU A 86 -6.44 -23.51 20.38
C LEU A 86 -4.99 -23.27 19.89
N PHE A 87 -4.66 -23.69 18.67
CA PHE A 87 -3.33 -23.61 18.06
C PHE A 87 -3.28 -22.78 16.76
N ASP A 88 -4.39 -22.20 16.30
CA ASP A 88 -4.41 -21.35 15.09
C ASP A 88 -4.11 -19.88 15.44
N PHE A 89 -3.04 -19.67 16.21
CA PHE A 89 -2.50 -18.34 16.50
C PHE A 89 -1.55 -17.99 15.36
N ASN A 90 -2.02 -17.25 14.34
CA ASN A 90 -1.28 -16.14 13.69
C ASN A 90 -1.73 -15.76 12.27
N ASN A 91 -2.74 -16.40 11.67
CA ASN A 91 -3.31 -15.89 10.41
C ASN A 91 -4.80 -15.57 10.61
N LYS A 92 -5.14 -14.27 10.72
CA LYS A 92 -6.53 -13.82 10.66
C LYS A 92 -7.09 -14.25 9.30
N ARG A 93 -7.87 -15.34 9.26
CA ARG A 93 -8.58 -15.77 8.05
C ARG A 93 -9.44 -14.62 7.51
N THR A 94 -9.38 -14.41 6.20
CA THR A 94 -10.07 -13.35 5.46
C THR A 94 -11.12 -13.93 4.52
N VAL A 95 -11.90 -13.07 3.87
CA VAL A 95 -12.88 -13.46 2.84
C VAL A 95 -12.24 -14.09 1.61
N PHE A 96 -10.92 -14.02 1.45
CA PHE A 96 -10.19 -14.69 0.37
C PHE A 96 -9.83 -16.15 0.70
N ASP A 97 -9.88 -16.55 1.98
CA ASP A 97 -9.47 -17.88 2.43
C ASP A 97 -10.63 -18.90 2.46
N VAL A 98 -11.84 -18.47 2.10
CA VAL A 98 -13.04 -19.32 2.07
C VAL A 98 -13.23 -19.94 0.69
N ASP A 99 -13.53 -21.24 0.68
CA ASP A 99 -13.88 -21.97 -0.54
C ASP A 99 -15.30 -21.57 -1.01
N LEU A 100 -15.36 -20.93 -2.18
CA LEU A 100 -16.61 -20.47 -2.81
C LEU A 100 -17.02 -21.38 -3.96
N GLY A 101 -18.33 -21.64 -4.07
CA GLY A 101 -18.90 -22.55 -5.06
C GLY A 101 -19.11 -23.99 -4.58
N ASN A 102 -19.62 -24.84 -5.48
CA ASN A 102 -20.03 -26.22 -5.19
C ASN A 102 -19.06 -27.19 -5.87
N GLY A 103 -18.37 -28.04 -5.10
CA GLY A 103 -17.64 -29.27 -5.50
C GLY A 103 -16.76 -29.20 -6.77
N ASN A 104 -17.40 -29.00 -7.93
CA ASN A 104 -16.81 -29.02 -9.27
C ASN A 104 -16.59 -27.61 -9.88
N LYS A 105 -17.11 -26.52 -9.29
CA LYS A 105 -16.87 -25.13 -9.76
C LYS A 105 -16.45 -24.24 -8.59
N LYS A 106 -15.14 -24.13 -8.38
CA LYS A 106 -14.58 -23.11 -7.47
C LYS A 106 -14.76 -21.73 -8.09
N LYS A 107 -15.34 -20.80 -7.34
CA LYS A 107 -15.39 -19.39 -7.69
C LYS A 107 -14.28 -18.66 -6.95
N GLN A 108 -13.61 -17.72 -7.61
CA GLN A 108 -12.58 -16.91 -6.99
C GLN A 108 -13.09 -15.49 -6.80
N LEU A 109 -12.82 -14.93 -5.63
CA LEU A 109 -13.16 -13.56 -5.30
C LEU A 109 -12.07 -12.63 -5.83
N TYR A 110 -12.46 -11.60 -6.57
CA TYR A 110 -11.54 -10.60 -7.12
C TYR A 110 -11.90 -9.21 -6.60
N THR A 111 -10.88 -8.36 -6.47
CA THR A 111 -11.06 -6.94 -6.19
C THR A 111 -11.16 -6.16 -7.48
N ILE A 112 -11.78 -4.99 -7.41
CA ILE A 112 -11.88 -4.04 -8.52
C ILE A 112 -10.50 -3.58 -8.99
N ASN A 113 -10.39 -3.05 -10.21
CA ASN A 113 -9.16 -2.41 -10.71
C ASN A 113 -9.22 -0.88 -10.51
N LEU A 114 -8.16 -0.17 -10.87
CA LEU A 114 -8.07 1.29 -10.79
C LEU A 114 -9.25 2.02 -11.45
N ASN A 115 -9.56 1.70 -12.71
CA ASN A 115 -10.64 2.38 -13.46
C ASN A 115 -12.02 2.17 -12.80
N GLU A 116 -12.28 0.97 -12.30
CA GLU A 116 -13.51 0.66 -11.57
C GLU A 116 -13.52 1.36 -10.19
N ALA A 117 -12.37 1.49 -9.52
CA ALA A 117 -12.27 2.25 -8.27
C ALA A 117 -12.62 3.73 -8.48
N ILE A 118 -12.08 4.38 -9.51
CA ILE A 118 -12.41 5.78 -9.86
C ILE A 118 -13.91 5.94 -10.10
N LYS A 119 -14.51 5.07 -10.92
CA LYS A 119 -15.95 5.10 -11.18
C LYS A 119 -16.78 4.97 -9.90
N ARG A 120 -16.38 4.07 -9.00
CA ARG A 120 -17.10 3.87 -7.73
C ARG A 120 -16.95 5.07 -6.80
N ILE A 121 -15.77 5.68 -6.71
CA ILE A 121 -15.57 6.93 -5.96
C ILE A 121 -16.52 8.02 -6.49
N LYS A 122 -16.54 8.22 -7.80
CA LYS A 122 -17.37 9.24 -8.46
C LYS A 122 -18.87 9.00 -8.28
N PHE A 123 -19.35 7.81 -8.61
CA PHE A 123 -20.80 7.54 -8.70
C PHE A 123 -21.42 6.98 -7.42
N LEU A 124 -20.65 6.38 -6.52
CA LEU A 124 -21.18 5.79 -5.27
C LEU A 124 -20.90 6.66 -4.05
N LEU A 125 -19.79 7.38 -4.03
CA LEU A 125 -19.44 8.29 -2.92
C LEU A 125 -19.66 9.76 -3.24
N ASP A 126 -19.98 10.11 -4.50
CA ASP A 126 -20.17 11.50 -4.95
C ASP A 126 -18.93 12.37 -4.68
N ILE A 127 -17.75 11.76 -4.74
CA ILE A 127 -16.46 12.43 -4.63
C ILE A 127 -15.94 12.64 -6.05
N ASP A 128 -15.85 13.89 -6.46
CA ASP A 128 -15.38 14.22 -7.79
C ASP A 128 -13.85 14.27 -7.83
N ILE A 129 -13.28 13.69 -8.89
CA ILE A 129 -11.86 13.77 -9.20
C ILE A 129 -11.76 14.71 -10.40
N SER A 130 -10.91 15.72 -10.32
CA SER A 130 -10.77 16.68 -11.43
C SER A 130 -10.47 15.96 -12.74
N GLU A 131 -11.07 16.44 -13.84
CA GLU A 131 -10.95 15.82 -15.17
C GLU A 131 -9.49 15.72 -15.63
N ASP A 132 -8.65 16.69 -15.29
CA ASP A 132 -7.22 16.67 -15.58
C ASP A 132 -6.50 15.52 -14.87
N VAL A 133 -6.87 15.24 -13.60
CA VAL A 133 -6.33 14.13 -12.82
C VAL A 133 -6.85 12.80 -13.35
N GLU A 134 -8.14 12.66 -13.66
CA GLU A 134 -8.69 11.43 -14.26
C GLU A 134 -8.00 11.10 -15.60
N THR A 135 -7.76 12.13 -16.43
CA THR A 135 -7.06 12.00 -17.71
C THR A 135 -5.61 11.57 -17.51
N ALA A 136 -4.91 12.18 -16.54
CA ALA A 136 -3.54 11.81 -16.19
C ALA A 136 -3.47 10.37 -15.64
N ILE A 137 -4.42 9.95 -14.78
CA ILE A 137 -4.48 8.57 -14.29
C ILE A 137 -4.65 7.59 -15.45
N THR A 138 -5.57 7.88 -16.37
CA THR A 138 -5.84 7.02 -17.53
C THR A 138 -4.59 6.85 -18.39
N LEU A 139 -3.90 7.95 -18.70
CA LEU A 139 -2.65 7.94 -19.45
C LEU A 139 -1.58 7.08 -18.76
N ILE A 140 -1.37 7.29 -17.46
CA ILE A 140 -0.36 6.58 -16.67
C ILE A 140 -0.71 5.09 -16.51
N ASN A 141 -2.00 4.74 -16.43
CA ASN A 141 -2.47 3.36 -16.43
C ASN A 141 -2.21 2.66 -17.78
N ASP A 142 -2.40 3.36 -18.90
CA ASP A 142 -2.09 2.84 -20.23
C ASP A 142 -0.59 2.59 -20.39
N TYR A 143 0.26 3.53 -19.97
CA TYR A 143 1.72 3.30 -19.92
C TYR A 143 2.08 2.11 -19.06
N ARG A 144 1.47 1.96 -17.87
CA ARG A 144 1.70 0.81 -17.00
C ARG A 144 1.35 -0.49 -17.70
N ASN A 145 0.19 -0.57 -18.36
CA ASN A 145 -0.23 -1.76 -19.10
C ASN A 145 0.74 -2.10 -20.23
N HIS A 146 1.14 -1.10 -21.01
CA HIS A 146 2.11 -1.29 -22.07
C HIS A 146 3.49 -1.71 -21.54
N ILE A 147 3.97 -1.17 -20.42
CA ILE A 147 5.26 -1.55 -19.80
C ILE A 147 5.21 -2.98 -19.24
N THR A 148 4.08 -3.40 -18.68
CA THR A 148 3.96 -4.72 -18.03
C THR A 148 3.64 -5.85 -19.00
N HIS A 149 2.95 -5.57 -20.10
CA HIS A 149 2.48 -6.59 -21.04
C HIS A 149 3.10 -6.50 -22.43
N HIS A 150 3.72 -5.36 -22.79
CA HIS A 150 4.26 -5.10 -24.13
C HIS A 150 5.64 -4.42 -24.06
N SER A 151 6.24 -4.16 -25.22
CA SER A 151 7.43 -3.31 -25.33
C SER A 151 7.01 -1.92 -25.81
N ILE A 152 7.57 -0.87 -25.20
CA ILE A 152 7.36 0.52 -25.61
C ILE A 152 8.69 1.11 -26.06
N ILE A 153 8.65 1.88 -27.13
CA ILE A 153 9.76 2.72 -27.57
C ILE A 153 9.26 4.16 -27.49
N LEU A 154 9.93 4.99 -26.70
CA LEU A 154 9.64 6.41 -26.55
C LEU A 154 10.84 7.22 -27.01
N ASP A 155 10.57 8.32 -27.70
CA ASP A 155 11.58 9.33 -28.01
C ASP A 155 11.77 10.29 -26.82
N GLU A 156 12.85 11.06 -26.84
CA GLU A 156 13.19 11.96 -25.72
C GLU A 156 12.10 13.02 -25.43
N PRO A 157 11.45 13.65 -26.42
CA PRO A 157 10.31 14.54 -26.17
C PRO A 157 9.17 13.85 -25.44
N SER A 158 8.76 12.64 -25.87
CA SER A 158 7.66 11.90 -25.22
C SER A 158 8.02 11.49 -23.79
N VAL A 159 9.31 11.17 -23.54
CA VAL A 159 9.79 10.88 -22.18
C VAL A 159 9.66 12.10 -21.28
N ASN A 160 10.06 13.29 -21.74
CA ASN A 160 9.95 14.50 -20.94
C ASN A 160 8.48 14.83 -20.64
N GLU A 161 7.58 14.70 -21.63
CA GLU A 161 6.15 14.88 -21.42
C GLU A 161 5.59 13.89 -20.39
N LEU A 162 5.99 12.62 -20.46
CA LEU A 162 5.59 11.59 -19.51
C LEU A 162 6.05 11.92 -18.09
N VAL A 163 7.28 12.40 -17.92
CA VAL A 163 7.82 12.80 -16.61
C VAL A 163 7.01 13.95 -16.01
N GLU A 164 6.69 14.98 -16.79
CA GLU A 164 5.84 16.09 -16.35
C GLU A 164 4.44 15.62 -15.97
N LYS A 165 3.85 14.70 -16.74
CA LYS A 165 2.54 14.11 -16.42
C LYS A 165 2.57 13.27 -15.14
N ILE A 166 3.62 12.50 -14.90
CA ILE A 166 3.80 11.73 -13.66
C ILE A 166 3.90 12.68 -12.46
N LYS A 167 4.69 13.75 -12.58
CA LYS A 167 4.84 14.76 -11.52
C LYS A 167 3.53 15.47 -11.22
N PHE A 168 2.83 15.92 -12.27
CA PHE A 168 1.51 16.52 -12.16
C PHE A 168 0.53 15.59 -11.45
N LEU A 169 0.44 14.33 -11.90
CA LEU A 169 -0.46 13.35 -11.28
C LEU A 169 -0.10 13.11 -9.82
N TYR A 170 1.20 12.92 -9.54
CA TYR A 170 1.69 12.66 -8.19
C TYR A 170 1.31 13.78 -7.21
N SER A 171 1.49 15.05 -7.57
CA SER A 171 1.15 16.17 -6.69
C SER A 171 -0.35 16.26 -6.44
N HIS A 172 -1.16 16.25 -7.50
CA HIS A 172 -2.60 16.45 -7.38
C HIS A 172 -3.31 15.26 -6.72
N ILE A 173 -2.81 14.03 -6.93
CA ILE A 173 -3.40 12.86 -6.29
C ILE A 173 -3.02 12.79 -4.80
N LEU A 174 -1.86 13.32 -4.43
CA LEU A 174 -1.46 13.41 -3.03
C LEU A 174 -2.34 14.41 -2.27
N ASP A 175 -2.64 15.56 -2.88
CA ASP A 175 -3.58 16.54 -2.33
C ASP A 175 -4.98 15.92 -2.16
N PHE A 176 -5.47 15.23 -3.19
CA PHE A 176 -6.74 14.48 -3.13
C PHE A 176 -6.77 13.48 -1.98
N PHE A 177 -5.72 12.68 -1.81
CA PHE A 177 -5.67 11.70 -0.72
C PHE A 177 -5.56 12.36 0.65
N GLN A 178 -4.84 13.48 0.77
CA GLN A 178 -4.75 14.23 2.02
C GLN A 178 -6.11 14.84 2.43
N GLU A 179 -6.94 15.22 1.46
CA GLU A 179 -8.29 15.72 1.69
C GLU A 179 -9.25 14.60 2.15
N HIS A 180 -9.18 13.43 1.51
CA HIS A 180 -10.16 12.35 1.75
C HIS A 180 -9.74 11.30 2.79
N ILE A 181 -8.45 11.22 3.15
CA ILE A 181 -7.92 10.34 4.20
C ILE A 181 -7.51 11.21 5.40
N THR A 182 -8.48 11.50 6.27
CA THR A 182 -8.32 12.46 7.36
C THR A 182 -7.72 11.85 8.63
N GLU A 183 -7.73 10.53 8.75
CA GLU A 183 -7.21 9.81 9.92
C GLU A 183 -5.67 9.85 10.02
N ARG A 184 -4.98 10.14 8.91
CA ARG A 184 -3.52 10.09 8.79
C ARG A 184 -3.02 11.26 7.97
N ASN A 185 -1.78 11.68 8.20
CA ASN A 185 -1.15 12.71 7.39
C ASN A 185 -0.39 12.03 6.24
N VAL A 186 -1.11 11.73 5.16
CA VAL A 186 -0.59 11.01 4.00
C VAL A 186 0.61 11.73 3.42
N MET A 187 0.54 13.06 3.30
CA MET A 187 1.63 13.87 2.73
C MET A 187 2.91 13.72 3.55
N ASN A 188 2.84 13.88 4.87
CA ASN A 188 3.99 13.72 5.76
C ASN A 188 4.53 12.29 5.78
N GLU A 189 3.68 11.27 5.71
CA GLU A 189 4.13 9.87 5.75
C GLU A 189 4.84 9.44 4.47
N VAL A 190 4.40 9.96 3.33
CA VAL A 190 5.06 9.75 2.06
C VAL A 190 6.42 10.46 2.04
N ASP A 191 6.50 11.64 2.66
CA ASP A 191 7.73 12.45 2.76
C ASP A 191 8.71 12.01 3.87
N ALA A 192 8.24 11.28 4.88
CA ALA A 192 9.06 10.91 6.03
C ALA A 192 10.28 10.08 5.62
N GLU A 193 11.45 10.33 6.19
CA GLU A 193 12.60 9.44 5.99
C GLU A 193 12.39 8.08 6.68
N ARG A 194 12.83 6.99 6.05
CA ARG A 194 12.83 5.66 6.67
C ARG A 194 14.21 5.32 7.19
N TYR A 195 14.36 5.34 8.50
CA TYR A 195 15.53 4.80 9.18
C TYR A 195 15.35 3.30 9.34
N LEU A 196 16.23 2.52 8.69
CA LEU A 196 16.26 1.07 8.80
C LEU A 196 17.55 0.66 9.50
N TYR A 197 17.43 -0.19 10.51
CA TYR A 197 18.58 -0.86 11.09
C TYR A 197 18.88 -2.10 10.27
N THR A 198 20.16 -2.29 9.93
CA THR A 198 20.64 -3.59 9.52
C THR A 198 20.49 -4.59 10.67
N LYS A 199 20.47 -5.88 10.33
CA LYS A 199 20.38 -6.94 11.34
C LYS A 199 21.52 -6.82 12.37
N GLN A 200 22.72 -6.47 11.91
CA GLN A 200 23.91 -6.33 12.76
C GLN A 200 23.79 -5.13 13.71
N GLU A 201 23.35 -3.97 13.22
CA GLU A 201 23.11 -2.79 14.06
C GLU A 201 22.03 -3.05 15.11
N TRP A 202 20.96 -3.75 14.74
CA TRP A 202 19.92 -4.13 15.69
C TRP A 202 20.43 -5.11 16.75
N GLU A 203 21.17 -6.15 16.35
CA GLU A 203 21.78 -7.10 17.28
C GLU A 203 22.78 -6.43 18.22
N GLN A 204 23.52 -5.43 17.74
CA GLN A 204 24.42 -4.63 18.57
C GLN A 204 23.65 -3.75 19.56
N TYR A 205 22.64 -3.03 19.09
CA TYR A 205 21.79 -2.19 19.93
C TYR A 205 21.12 -2.99 21.06
N GLN A 206 20.64 -4.21 20.77
CA GLN A 206 20.05 -5.09 21.77
C GLN A 206 21.07 -5.48 22.85
N ARG A 207 22.30 -5.84 22.46
CA ARG A 207 23.37 -6.15 23.41
C ARG A 207 23.71 -4.96 24.31
N GLU A 208 23.87 -3.79 23.72
CA GLU A 208 24.16 -2.55 24.47
C GLU A 208 23.02 -2.22 25.46
N LEU A 209 21.76 -2.47 25.09
CA LEU A 209 20.61 -2.28 25.97
C LEU A 209 20.60 -3.28 27.13
N GLU A 210 20.91 -4.55 26.85
CA GLU A 210 21.02 -5.61 27.86
C GLU A 210 22.13 -5.32 28.86
N ASP A 211 23.32 -4.93 28.38
CA ASP A 211 24.46 -4.55 29.21
C ASP A 211 24.11 -3.36 30.11
N PHE A 212 23.45 -2.33 29.56
CA PHE A 212 22.98 -1.18 30.34
C PHE A 212 21.97 -1.58 31.43
N HIS A 213 21.02 -2.46 31.12
CA HIS A 213 20.06 -2.95 32.10
C HIS A 213 20.72 -3.80 33.19
N TYR A 214 21.71 -4.63 32.81
CA TYR A 214 22.50 -5.42 33.74
C TYR A 214 23.31 -4.54 34.70
N GLU A 215 24.05 -3.55 34.18
CA GLU A 215 24.81 -2.60 35.01
C GLU A 215 23.90 -1.84 35.99
N ARG A 216 22.73 -1.39 35.55
CA ARG A 216 21.77 -0.69 36.41
C ARG A 216 21.16 -1.59 37.48
N ALA A 217 20.91 -2.87 37.16
CA ALA A 217 20.42 -3.84 38.15
C ALA A 217 21.49 -4.14 39.21
N MET A 218 22.75 -4.32 38.79
CA MET A 218 23.88 -4.52 39.70
C MET A 218 24.12 -3.32 40.61
N SER A 219 23.99 -2.10 40.07
CA SER A 219 24.10 -0.87 40.87
C SER A 219 22.96 -0.69 41.89
N ARG A 220 21.76 -1.24 41.64
CA ARG A 220 20.66 -1.23 42.63
C ARG A 220 20.90 -2.25 43.74
N ILE A 221 21.38 -3.44 43.39
CA ILE A 221 21.73 -4.49 44.36
C ILE A 221 22.86 -4.04 45.29
N SER A 222 23.84 -3.27 44.80
CA SER A 222 24.92 -2.77 45.65
C SER A 222 24.47 -1.70 46.65
N LEU A 223 23.46 -0.89 46.32
CA LEU A 223 22.92 0.12 47.24
C LEU A 223 22.10 -0.51 48.37
N ASP A 224 21.32 -1.56 48.09
CA ASP A 224 20.54 -2.28 49.11
C ASP A 224 21.43 -3.14 50.04
N ALA A 225 22.64 -3.49 49.59
CA ALA A 225 23.62 -4.23 50.40
C ALA A 225 24.40 -3.36 51.40
N ASP A 226 24.47 -2.05 51.16
CA ASP A 226 25.16 -1.08 52.04
C ASP A 226 24.21 -0.44 53.09
N GLU A 227 22.89 -0.69 53.02
CA GLU A 227 21.88 -0.21 53.98
C GLU A 227 21.38 -1.26 55.01
N MET A 228 21.99 -2.46 55.08
CA MET A 228 21.76 -3.47 56.14
C MET A 228 22.92 -3.57 57.13
#